data_AF-A0A174ZWV4-F1
#
_entry.id   AF-A0A174ZWV4-F1
#
_cell.length_a   1.000
_cell.length_b   1.000
_cell.length_c   1.000
_cell.angle_alpha   90.00
_cell.angle_beta   90.00
_cell.angle_gamma   90.00
#
_symmetry.space_group_name_H-M   'P 1'
#
loop_
_entity.id
_entity.type
_entity.pdbx_description
1 polymer ?
#
loop_
_entity_poly.entity_id
_entity_poly.type
_entity_poly.pdbx_seq_one_letter_code
_entity_poly.pdbx_strand_id
1 'polypeptide(L)'
;MSKKKKNQIGKIFTITGLLLFAAALALSVYNLWDGYRAEQSREELLEEYRDKNQNISDEGEQAEESDEQIPDYQLNPEMEMPEIALEDLDGAACIGVLEIPKIDLKLPVLSEWSYPLLKKAPCRYSGSAYLDNLVIAAHNYRTHFGKLKELETGDEVIFTDAAGNRFEYKVAAVEALTPQSVEDMTSGEWALSLFTCTLDGKNRVTVRCEVSGRTSCER
;
A
#
# COMPACT_ATOMS: atom_id res chain seq x y z
N MET A 1 -5.91 60.17 15.61
CA MET A 1 -4.81 59.22 15.28
C MET A 1 -4.11 59.65 13.98
N SER A 2 -2.82 59.98 14.06
CA SER A 2 -2.01 60.52 12.94
C SER A 2 -1.92 59.56 11.73
N LYS A 3 -2.05 60.10 10.51
CA LYS A 3 -1.89 59.38 9.20
C LYS A 3 -0.64 58.48 9.16
N LYS A 4 0.43 58.88 9.84
CA LYS A 4 1.71 58.14 9.92
C LYS A 4 1.55 56.76 10.60
N LYS A 5 0.68 56.64 11.62
CA LYS A 5 0.41 55.38 12.33
C LYS A 5 -0.40 54.40 11.46
N LYS A 6 -1.34 54.91 10.65
CA LYS A 6 -2.16 54.08 9.73
C LYS A 6 -1.31 53.41 8.63
N ASN A 7 -0.33 54.11 8.06
CA ASN A 7 0.56 53.55 7.04
C ASN A 7 1.53 52.48 7.57
N GLN A 8 1.93 52.55 8.85
CA GLN A 8 2.79 51.54 9.47
C GLN A 8 2.03 50.25 9.74
N ILE A 9 0.77 50.38 10.21
CA ILE A 9 -0.12 49.23 10.43
C ILE A 9 -0.40 48.51 9.11
N GLY A 10 -0.69 49.24 8.02
CA GLY A 10 -0.89 48.64 6.70
C GLY A 10 0.33 47.85 6.19
N LYS A 11 1.55 48.39 6.39
CA LYS A 11 2.80 47.71 6.02
C LYS A 11 3.01 46.40 6.77
N ILE A 12 2.70 46.38 8.07
CA ILE A 12 2.77 45.16 8.89
C ILE A 12 1.84 44.09 8.32
N PHE A 13 0.57 44.43 8.06
CA PHE A 13 -0.39 43.48 7.49
C PHE A 13 0.04 42.95 6.11
N THR A 14 0.61 43.80 5.24
CA THR A 14 1.12 43.34 3.94
C THR A 14 2.32 42.39 4.06
N ILE A 15 3.25 42.65 4.99
CA ILE A 15 4.42 41.79 5.21
C ILE A 15 3.98 40.45 5.79
N THR A 16 3.07 40.47 6.78
CA THR A 16 2.51 39.25 7.37
C THR A 16 1.74 38.43 6.32
N GLY A 17 0.94 39.08 5.48
CA GLY A 17 0.24 38.41 4.39
C GLY A 17 1.19 37.75 3.39
N LEU A 18 2.26 38.45 3.00
CA LEU A 18 3.28 37.90 2.10
C LEU A 18 4.01 36.70 2.72
N LEU A 19 4.33 36.77 4.03
CA LEU A 19 4.95 35.67 4.77
C LEU A 19 4.04 34.44 4.83
N LEU A 20 2.75 34.63 5.13
CA LEU A 20 1.78 33.52 5.15
C LEU A 20 1.59 32.90 3.76
N PHE A 21 1.57 33.73 2.71
CA PHE A 21 1.47 33.24 1.34
C PHE A 21 2.72 32.44 0.93
N ALA A 22 3.92 32.93 1.28
CA ALA A 22 5.17 32.21 1.04
C ALA A 22 5.21 30.87 1.79
N ALA A 23 4.73 30.84 3.04
CA ALA A 23 4.64 29.61 3.83
C ALA A 23 3.66 28.59 3.20
N ALA A 24 2.50 29.06 2.72
CA ALA A 24 1.53 28.20 2.04
C ALA A 24 2.09 27.63 0.72
N LEU A 25 2.83 28.44 -0.05
CA LEU A 25 3.53 27.98 -1.26
C LEU A 25 4.60 26.95 -0.91
N ALA A 26 5.43 27.20 0.10
CA ALA A 26 6.46 26.27 0.55
C ALA A 26 5.86 24.92 0.99
N LEU A 27 4.75 24.95 1.73
CA LEU A 27 4.03 23.74 2.14
C LEU A 27 3.45 22.99 0.93
N SER A 28 2.90 23.72 -0.05
CA SER A 28 2.36 23.11 -1.27
C SER A 28 3.44 22.44 -2.11
N VAL A 29 4.60 23.10 -2.27
CA VAL A 29 5.77 22.52 -2.96
C VAL A 29 6.31 21.30 -2.21
N TYR A 30 6.40 21.38 -0.89
CA TYR A 30 6.82 20.26 -0.05
C TYR A 30 5.90 19.04 -0.22
N ASN A 31 4.59 19.23 -0.14
CA ASN A 31 3.62 18.14 -0.33
C ASN A 31 3.68 17.52 -1.73
N LEU A 32 3.92 18.35 -2.77
CA LEU A 32 4.07 17.85 -4.14
C LEU A 32 5.35 17.03 -4.31
N TRP A 33 6.45 17.51 -3.71
CA TRP A 33 7.74 16.82 -3.73
C TRP A 33 7.72 15.52 -2.94
N ASP A 34 7.07 15.48 -1.77
CA ASP A 34 6.89 14.29 -0.95
C ASP A 34 6.14 13.18 -1.73
N GLY A 35 5.06 13.55 -2.41
CA GLY A 35 4.31 12.61 -3.27
C GLY A 35 5.11 12.12 -4.49
N TYR A 36 5.91 12.98 -5.12
CA TYR A 36 6.76 12.58 -6.25
C TYR A 36 7.88 11.62 -5.81
N ARG A 37 8.48 11.86 -4.64
CA ARG A 37 9.52 10.97 -4.09
C ARG A 37 8.97 9.58 -3.76
N ALA A 38 7.71 9.48 -3.34
CA ALA A 38 7.04 8.19 -3.12
C ALA A 38 6.82 7.39 -4.41
N GLU A 39 6.65 8.06 -5.57
CA GLU A 39 6.56 7.39 -6.87
C GLU A 39 7.91 6.84 -7.32
N GLN A 40 8.98 7.64 -7.18
CA GLN A 40 10.31 7.19 -7.59
C GLN A 40 10.77 5.97 -6.77
N SER A 41 10.51 5.97 -5.47
CA SER A 41 10.80 4.80 -4.63
C SER A 41 9.97 3.58 -4.97
N ARG A 42 8.81 3.72 -5.64
CA ARG A 42 8.01 2.55 -6.03
C ARG A 42 8.76 1.69 -7.05
N GLU A 43 9.18 2.32 -8.14
CA GLU A 43 9.83 1.61 -9.25
C GLU A 43 11.16 1.01 -8.79
N GLU A 44 11.96 1.79 -8.07
CA GLU A 44 13.25 1.33 -7.51
C GLU A 44 13.07 0.11 -6.59
N LEU A 45 12.07 0.13 -5.68
CA LEU A 45 11.82 -1.00 -4.77
C LEU A 45 11.25 -2.23 -5.47
N LEU A 46 10.40 -2.04 -6.49
CA LEU A 46 9.86 -3.15 -7.26
C LEU A 46 10.94 -3.81 -8.12
N GLU A 47 11.84 -3.02 -8.69
CA GLU A 47 13.01 -3.47 -9.44
C GLU A 47 13.99 -4.23 -8.54
N GLU A 48 14.37 -3.65 -7.38
CA GLU A 48 15.24 -4.33 -6.42
C GLU A 48 14.64 -5.68 -5.95
N TYR A 49 13.35 -5.66 -5.64
CA TYR A 49 12.65 -6.87 -5.23
C TYR A 49 12.66 -7.95 -6.33
N ARG A 50 12.45 -7.57 -7.59
CA ARG A 50 12.52 -8.48 -8.73
C ARG A 50 13.92 -9.05 -8.94
N ASP A 51 14.94 -8.20 -8.90
CA ASP A 51 16.33 -8.61 -9.07
C ASP A 51 16.75 -9.64 -8.01
N LYS A 52 16.23 -9.49 -6.79
CA LYS A 52 16.45 -10.42 -5.69
C LYS A 52 15.51 -11.64 -5.70
N ASN A 53 14.34 -11.53 -6.33
CA ASN A 53 13.33 -12.58 -6.36
C ASN A 53 13.07 -13.09 -7.78
N GLN A 54 13.87 -14.06 -8.22
CA GLN A 54 13.75 -14.69 -9.53
C GLN A 54 12.44 -15.46 -9.75
N ASN A 55 11.66 -15.71 -8.70
CA ASN A 55 10.35 -16.38 -8.78
C ASN A 55 9.23 -15.45 -9.28
N ILE A 56 9.48 -14.14 -9.43
CA ILE A 56 8.47 -13.17 -9.86
C ILE A 56 8.77 -12.68 -11.28
N SER A 57 8.07 -13.26 -12.25
CA SER A 57 8.10 -12.88 -13.66
C SER A 57 6.90 -12.00 -14.02
N ASP A 58 7.10 -10.99 -14.88
CA ASP A 58 6.05 -10.04 -15.32
C ASP A 58 5.09 -10.62 -16.35
N GLU A 59 5.45 -11.75 -16.93
CA GLU A 59 4.69 -12.36 -18.00
C GLU A 59 3.83 -13.45 -17.38
N GLY A 60 2.51 -13.28 -17.50
CA GLY A 60 1.52 -14.33 -17.30
C GLY A 60 1.67 -15.42 -18.36
N GLU A 61 2.86 -16.01 -18.46
CA GLU A 61 3.06 -17.30 -19.09
C GLU A 61 2.15 -18.25 -18.32
N GLN A 62 1.09 -18.67 -19.01
CA GLN A 62 0.30 -19.81 -18.62
C GLN A 62 1.29 -20.93 -18.34
N ALA A 63 1.45 -21.28 -17.07
CA ALA A 63 2.12 -22.51 -16.69
C ALA A 63 1.43 -23.62 -17.47
N GLU A 64 2.16 -24.23 -18.41
CA GLU A 64 1.71 -25.41 -19.13
C GLU A 64 1.37 -26.49 -18.08
N GLU A 65 0.31 -27.25 -18.32
CA GLU A 65 -0.09 -28.37 -17.47
C GLU A 65 1.09 -29.35 -17.28
N SER A 66 1.76 -29.33 -16.12
CA SER A 66 2.60 -30.46 -15.70
C SER A 66 2.76 -30.57 -14.17
N ASP A 67 2.70 -31.82 -13.70
CA ASP A 67 2.74 -32.35 -12.32
C ASP A 67 2.17 -31.50 -11.17
N GLU A 68 0.99 -31.89 -10.67
CA GLU A 68 0.31 -31.42 -9.45
C GLU A 68 1.17 -31.59 -8.17
N GLN A 69 2.22 -30.80 -7.99
CA GLN A 69 2.82 -30.61 -6.67
C GLN A 69 1.96 -29.63 -5.87
N ILE A 70 1.29 -30.17 -4.86
CA ILE A 70 0.54 -29.37 -3.86
C ILE A 70 1.53 -28.38 -3.22
N PRO A 71 1.25 -27.06 -3.26
CA PRO A 71 2.12 -26.05 -2.65
C PRO A 71 2.33 -26.25 -1.14
N ASP A 72 3.52 -25.94 -0.63
CA ASP A 72 3.89 -26.14 0.78
C ASP A 72 2.91 -25.44 1.75
N TYR A 73 2.41 -24.26 1.40
CA TYR A 73 1.44 -23.52 2.22
C TYR A 73 0.08 -24.22 2.33
N GLN A 74 -0.29 -25.10 1.40
CA GLN A 74 -1.51 -25.90 1.51
C GLN A 74 -1.31 -27.10 2.45
N LEU A 75 -0.09 -27.65 2.50
CA LEU A 75 0.28 -28.73 3.41
C LEU A 75 0.50 -28.22 4.84
N ASN A 76 1.04 -27.01 4.99
CA ASN A 76 1.28 -26.36 6.27
C ASN A 76 0.86 -24.88 6.24
N PRO A 77 -0.45 -24.57 6.39
CA PRO A 77 -0.96 -23.19 6.31
C PRO A 77 -0.45 -22.24 7.40
N GLU A 78 0.03 -22.78 8.53
CA GLU A 78 0.59 -22.00 9.63
C GLU A 78 2.07 -21.64 9.43
N MET A 79 2.68 -22.03 8.29
CA MET A 79 4.04 -21.63 7.98
C MET A 79 4.16 -20.12 7.80
N GLU A 80 5.32 -19.57 8.15
CA GLU A 80 5.65 -18.19 7.82
C GLU A 80 5.72 -18.00 6.31
N MET A 81 5.27 -16.83 5.86
CA MET A 81 5.41 -16.43 4.46
C MET A 81 6.90 -16.21 4.14
N PRO A 82 7.37 -16.61 2.95
CA PRO A 82 8.74 -16.36 2.53
C PRO A 82 9.00 -14.86 2.42
N GLU A 83 10.24 -14.46 2.69
CA GLU A 83 10.65 -13.07 2.74
C GLU A 83 11.91 -12.82 1.91
N ILE A 84 11.98 -11.65 1.27
CA ILE A 84 13.15 -11.13 0.55
C ILE A 84 13.56 -9.81 1.17
N ALA A 85 14.84 -9.68 1.55
CA ALA A 85 15.34 -8.46 2.18
C ALA A 85 15.71 -7.37 1.15
N LEU A 86 15.14 -6.18 1.33
CA LEU A 86 15.42 -4.99 0.51
C LEU A 86 16.47 -4.11 1.20
N GLU A 87 17.63 -3.94 0.56
CA GLU A 87 18.76 -3.16 1.05
C GLU A 87 18.46 -1.67 1.06
N ASP A 88 17.70 -1.17 0.08
CA ASP A 88 17.31 0.24 0.01
C ASP A 88 16.35 0.66 1.14
N LEU A 89 15.84 -0.33 1.90
CA LEU A 89 15.00 -0.15 3.09
C LEU A 89 15.67 -0.70 4.35
N ASP A 90 17.00 -0.55 4.48
CA ASP A 90 17.76 -0.98 5.67
C ASP A 90 17.58 -2.49 5.97
N GLY A 91 17.38 -3.31 4.94
CA GLY A 91 17.16 -4.76 5.07
C GLY A 91 15.73 -5.15 5.42
N ALA A 92 14.74 -4.26 5.21
CA ALA A 92 13.33 -4.59 5.44
C ALA A 92 12.91 -5.80 4.60
N ALA A 93 12.23 -6.75 5.25
CA ALA A 93 11.70 -7.93 4.60
C ALA A 93 10.45 -7.62 3.77
N CYS A 94 10.37 -8.22 2.58
CA CYS A 94 9.25 -8.13 1.65
C CYS A 94 8.64 -9.53 1.45
N ILE A 95 7.32 -9.65 1.63
CA ILE A 95 6.58 -10.92 1.58
C ILE A 95 5.97 -11.22 0.21
N GLY A 96 5.98 -10.26 -0.72
CA GLY A 96 5.29 -10.41 -2.00
C GLY A 96 5.02 -9.11 -2.72
N VAL A 97 4.20 -9.18 -3.77
CA VAL A 97 3.75 -8.04 -4.57
C VAL A 97 2.22 -8.02 -4.60
N LEU A 98 1.65 -6.83 -4.38
CA LEU A 98 0.22 -6.57 -4.51
C LEU A 98 -0.06 -5.85 -5.82
N GLU A 99 -0.99 -6.39 -6.61
CA GLU A 99 -1.45 -5.85 -7.88
C GLU A 99 -2.96 -5.57 -7.84
N ILE A 100 -3.35 -4.38 -8.30
CA ILE A 100 -4.75 -3.96 -8.44
C ILE A 100 -4.91 -3.30 -9.82
N PRO A 101 -5.22 -4.09 -10.87
CA PRO A 101 -5.19 -3.62 -12.26
C PRO A 101 -6.07 -2.40 -12.52
N LYS A 102 -7.26 -2.36 -11.89
CA LYS A 102 -8.24 -1.27 -12.04
C LYS A 102 -7.67 0.12 -11.78
N ILE A 103 -6.75 0.25 -10.82
CA ILE A 103 -6.19 1.53 -10.37
C ILE A 103 -4.71 1.70 -10.76
N ASP A 104 -4.18 0.80 -11.60
CA ASP A 104 -2.79 0.77 -12.04
C ASP A 104 -1.82 0.79 -10.86
N LEU A 105 -2.00 -0.19 -9.96
CA LEU A 105 -1.21 -0.34 -8.74
C LEU A 105 -0.48 -1.68 -8.78
N LYS A 106 0.85 -1.64 -8.69
CA LYS A 106 1.73 -2.81 -8.49
C LYS A 106 2.81 -2.40 -7.50
N LEU A 107 2.83 -3.01 -6.31
CA LEU A 107 3.68 -2.59 -5.20
C LEU A 107 4.23 -3.78 -4.41
N PRO A 108 5.52 -3.78 -4.02
CA PRO A 108 6.03 -4.74 -3.04
C PRO A 108 5.33 -4.53 -1.69
N VAL A 109 5.13 -5.61 -0.95
CA VAL A 109 4.49 -5.61 0.37
C VAL A 109 5.52 -5.99 1.41
N LEU A 110 5.82 -5.07 2.33
CA LEU A 110 6.75 -5.32 3.42
C LEU A 110 6.13 -6.23 4.49
N SER A 111 6.95 -7.08 5.10
CA SER A 111 6.53 -8.06 6.11
C SER A 111 6.03 -7.40 7.40
N GLU A 112 6.64 -6.28 7.76
CA GLU A 112 6.35 -5.55 9.00
C GLU A 112 5.95 -4.12 8.69
N TRP A 113 5.09 -3.56 9.53
CA TRP A 113 4.65 -2.17 9.39
C TRP A 113 5.34 -1.26 10.40
N SER A 114 5.65 -0.05 9.96
CA SER A 114 5.97 1.07 10.83
C SER A 114 5.57 2.37 10.13
N TYR A 115 5.41 3.46 10.87
CA TYR A 115 5.08 4.76 10.26
C TYR A 115 6.09 5.21 9.18
N PRO A 116 7.42 5.00 9.36
CA PRO A 116 8.39 5.23 8.29
C PRO A 116 8.18 4.33 7.07
N LEU A 117 7.96 3.02 7.28
CA LEU A 117 7.83 2.05 6.19
C LEU A 117 6.54 2.24 5.38
N LEU A 118 5.42 2.60 6.03
CA LEU A 118 4.15 2.87 5.35
C LEU A 118 4.23 4.01 4.32
N LYS A 119 5.19 4.93 4.47
CA LYS A 119 5.45 6.00 3.49
C LYS A 119 6.24 5.52 2.27
N LYS A 120 6.83 4.32 2.34
CA LYS A 120 7.71 3.74 1.33
C LYS A 120 6.99 2.69 0.50
N ALA A 121 6.26 1.81 1.17
CA ALA A 121 5.53 0.72 0.54
C ALA A 121 4.34 0.26 1.41
N PRO A 122 3.36 -0.44 0.84
CA PRO A 122 2.40 -1.23 1.59
C PRO A 122 3.10 -2.19 2.56
N CYS A 123 2.52 -2.40 3.73
CA CYS A 123 3.05 -3.27 4.76
C CYS A 123 1.96 -4.25 5.19
N ARG A 124 2.33 -5.50 5.46
CA ARG A 124 1.49 -6.42 6.22
C ARG A 124 1.24 -5.83 7.60
N TYR A 125 -0.03 -5.67 7.92
CA TYR A 125 -0.50 -5.22 9.22
C TYR A 125 -0.72 -6.41 10.16
N SER A 126 -1.28 -7.49 9.63
CA SER A 126 -1.52 -8.75 10.35
C SER A 126 -1.90 -9.88 9.38
N GLY A 127 -1.91 -11.11 9.87
CA GLY A 127 -2.42 -12.28 9.16
C GLY A 127 -1.48 -12.80 8.08
N SER A 128 -1.99 -13.73 7.26
CA SER A 128 -1.26 -14.40 6.19
C SER A 128 -2.19 -14.70 5.02
N ALA A 129 -1.66 -14.69 3.80
CA ALA A 129 -2.39 -15.16 2.62
C ALA A 129 -2.77 -16.64 2.74
N TYR A 130 -1.98 -17.42 3.49
CA TYR A 130 -2.16 -18.86 3.66
C TYR A 130 -3.33 -19.22 4.60
N LEU A 131 -3.67 -18.28 5.48
CA LEU A 131 -4.73 -18.42 6.48
C LEU A 131 -6.00 -17.64 6.12
N ASP A 132 -6.07 -17.06 4.92
CA ASP A 132 -7.19 -16.23 4.46
C ASP A 132 -7.58 -15.13 5.46
N ASN A 133 -6.59 -14.44 6.01
CA ASN A 133 -6.82 -13.34 6.94
C ASN A 133 -5.80 -12.21 6.77
N LEU A 134 -5.22 -12.07 5.57
CA LEU A 134 -4.17 -11.09 5.31
C LEU A 134 -4.72 -9.67 5.39
N VAL A 135 -4.05 -8.82 6.15
CA VAL A 135 -4.38 -7.40 6.24
C VAL A 135 -3.16 -6.58 5.81
N ILE A 136 -3.35 -5.72 4.82
CA ILE A 136 -2.30 -4.84 4.28
C ILE A 136 -2.68 -3.38 4.50
N ALA A 137 -1.74 -2.61 5.03
CA ALA A 137 -1.86 -1.19 5.26
C ALA A 137 -0.91 -0.42 4.34
N ALA A 138 -1.34 0.72 3.81
CA ALA A 138 -0.44 1.65 3.14
C ALA A 138 -0.84 3.10 3.37
N HIS A 139 0.09 4.03 3.11
CA HIS A 139 -0.21 5.45 3.18
C HIS A 139 -1.18 5.91 2.07
N ASN A 140 -1.87 7.03 2.29
CA ASN A 140 -2.87 7.59 1.36
C ASN A 140 -2.22 8.46 0.28
N TYR A 141 -1.12 7.99 -0.28
CA TYR A 141 -0.56 8.58 -1.49
C TYR A 141 -1.31 8.05 -2.71
N ARG A 142 -1.47 8.87 -3.75
CA ARG A 142 -2.08 8.42 -5.03
C ARG A 142 -1.33 7.25 -5.67
N THR A 143 -0.06 7.13 -5.34
CA THR A 143 0.89 6.10 -5.78
C THR A 143 0.86 4.85 -4.91
N HIS A 144 0.15 4.92 -3.78
CA HIS A 144 -0.11 3.84 -2.82
C HIS A 144 -1.64 3.62 -2.77
N PHE A 145 -2.25 3.56 -1.58
CA PHE A 145 -3.64 3.20 -1.41
C PHE A 145 -4.63 4.38 -1.55
N GLY A 146 -4.17 5.55 -2.00
CA GLY A 146 -5.04 6.72 -2.14
C GLY A 146 -6.13 6.61 -3.21
N LYS A 147 -6.05 5.59 -4.07
CA LYS A 147 -7.09 5.24 -5.06
C LYS A 147 -7.99 4.08 -4.62
N LEU A 148 -7.84 3.51 -3.42
CA LEU A 148 -8.67 2.36 -2.98
C LEU A 148 -10.19 2.66 -3.02
N LYS A 149 -10.57 3.92 -2.78
CA LYS A 149 -11.97 4.37 -2.87
C LYS A 149 -12.56 4.34 -4.29
N GLU A 150 -11.73 4.14 -5.31
CA GLU A 150 -12.12 4.04 -6.72
C GLU A 150 -12.46 2.60 -7.12
N LEU A 151 -12.25 1.64 -6.22
CA LEU A 151 -12.60 0.23 -6.41
C LEU A 151 -14.10 -0.02 -6.18
N GLU A 152 -14.62 -0.99 -6.91
CA GLU A 152 -16.01 -1.44 -6.88
C GLU A 152 -16.06 -2.95 -6.65
N THR A 153 -17.21 -3.45 -6.16
CA THR A 153 -17.42 -4.90 -5.99
C THR A 153 -17.16 -5.64 -7.31
N GLY A 154 -16.34 -6.69 -7.25
CA GLY A 154 -15.93 -7.48 -8.41
C GLY A 154 -14.63 -7.05 -9.07
N ASP A 155 -14.04 -5.93 -8.66
CA ASP A 155 -12.68 -5.56 -9.09
C ASP A 155 -11.67 -6.60 -8.58
N GLU A 156 -10.64 -6.86 -9.39
CA GLU A 156 -9.62 -7.85 -9.12
C GLU A 156 -8.50 -7.27 -8.23
N VAL A 157 -8.07 -8.08 -7.28
CA VAL A 157 -6.89 -7.83 -6.44
C VAL A 157 -6.06 -9.11 -6.44
N ILE A 158 -4.77 -8.99 -6.72
CA ILE A 158 -3.86 -10.13 -6.81
C ILE A 158 -2.72 -9.89 -5.83
N PHE A 159 -2.40 -10.90 -5.04
CA PHE A 159 -1.20 -10.91 -4.22
C PHE A 159 -0.33 -12.09 -4.64
N THR A 160 0.93 -11.83 -4.97
CA THR A 160 1.91 -12.88 -5.28
C THR A 160 2.94 -12.92 -4.16
N ASP A 161 3.05 -14.03 -3.44
CA ASP A 161 4.03 -14.16 -2.36
C ASP A 161 5.47 -14.26 -2.89
N ALA A 162 6.45 -14.21 -1.99
CA ALA A 162 7.86 -14.29 -2.40
C ALA A 162 8.28 -15.65 -2.98
N ALA A 163 7.47 -16.70 -2.82
CA ALA A 163 7.68 -17.99 -3.50
C ALA A 163 7.00 -18.05 -4.88
N GLY A 164 6.34 -16.98 -5.32
CA GLY A 164 5.63 -16.91 -6.59
C GLY A 164 4.20 -17.49 -6.54
N ASN A 165 3.68 -17.85 -5.37
CA ASN A 165 2.29 -18.28 -5.25
C ASN A 165 1.37 -17.07 -5.45
N ARG A 166 0.45 -17.18 -6.41
CA ARG A 166 -0.53 -16.18 -6.80
C ARG A 166 -1.85 -16.43 -6.07
N PHE A 167 -2.28 -15.44 -5.31
CA PHE A 167 -3.55 -15.40 -4.60
C PHE A 167 -4.45 -14.36 -5.27
N GLU A 168 -5.59 -14.82 -5.78
CA GLU A 168 -6.54 -13.98 -6.51
C GLU A 168 -7.76 -13.69 -5.67
N TYR A 169 -8.14 -12.43 -5.61
CA TYR A 169 -9.25 -11.95 -4.82
C TYR A 169 -10.18 -11.07 -5.65
N LYS A 170 -11.42 -10.98 -5.19
CA LYS A 170 -12.42 -10.04 -5.70
C LYS A 170 -12.86 -9.11 -4.59
N VAL A 171 -12.95 -7.82 -4.90
CA VAL A 171 -13.50 -6.83 -3.97
C VAL A 171 -14.95 -7.21 -3.66
N ALA A 172 -15.24 -7.41 -2.38
CA ALA A 172 -16.58 -7.67 -1.88
C ALA A 172 -17.25 -6.38 -1.41
N ALA A 173 -16.50 -5.55 -0.66
CA ALA A 173 -17.01 -4.30 -0.10
C ALA A 173 -15.91 -3.22 0.01
N VAL A 174 -16.34 -1.96 -0.06
CA VAL A 174 -15.53 -0.77 0.25
C VAL A 174 -16.22 0.03 1.34
N GLU A 175 -15.54 0.18 2.47
CA GLU A 175 -16.08 0.73 3.72
C GLU A 175 -15.26 1.91 4.21
N ALA A 176 -15.88 2.79 5.00
CA ALA A 176 -15.20 3.84 5.74
C ALA A 176 -15.29 3.53 7.24
N LEU A 177 -14.20 3.04 7.83
CA LEU A 177 -14.12 2.70 9.24
C LEU A 177 -13.49 3.82 10.06
N THR A 178 -13.75 3.87 11.37
CA THR A 178 -13.07 4.83 12.24
C THR A 178 -11.71 4.29 12.69
N PRO A 179 -10.71 5.14 13.03
CA PRO A 179 -9.39 4.71 13.47
C PRO A 179 -9.37 3.83 14.73
N GLN A 180 -10.45 3.84 15.51
CA GLN A 180 -10.60 3.07 16.75
C GLN A 180 -11.13 1.65 16.50
N SER A 181 -11.63 1.37 15.30
CA SER A 181 -12.18 0.08 14.87
C SER A 181 -11.09 -0.93 14.48
N VAL A 182 -10.05 -1.10 15.32
CA VAL A 182 -8.94 -2.03 15.02
C VAL A 182 -9.45 -3.47 14.94
N GLU A 183 -10.36 -3.87 15.82
CA GLU A 183 -11.00 -5.19 15.80
C GLU A 183 -11.76 -5.44 14.49
N ASP A 184 -12.54 -4.46 14.01
CA ASP A 184 -13.25 -4.60 12.73
C ASP A 184 -12.26 -4.79 11.58
N MET A 185 -11.08 -4.18 11.65
CA MET A 185 -10.06 -4.29 10.60
C MET A 185 -9.37 -5.66 10.58
N THR A 186 -9.27 -6.34 11.72
CA THR A 186 -8.53 -7.60 11.89
C THR A 186 -9.43 -8.79 12.23
N SER A 187 -10.75 -8.68 12.05
CA SER A 187 -11.72 -9.69 12.50
C SER A 187 -11.54 -11.09 11.88
N GLY A 188 -10.63 -11.25 10.91
CA GLY A 188 -10.32 -12.53 10.27
C GLY A 188 -11.45 -13.07 9.40
N GLU A 189 -12.51 -12.31 9.20
CA GLU A 189 -13.67 -12.71 8.38
C GLU A 189 -13.40 -12.60 6.87
N TRP A 190 -12.35 -11.86 6.50
CA TRP A 190 -12.04 -11.51 5.12
C TRP A 190 -10.70 -12.08 4.69
N ALA A 191 -10.68 -12.75 3.54
CA ALA A 191 -9.48 -13.37 2.97
C ALA A 191 -8.33 -12.37 2.78
N LEU A 192 -8.68 -11.15 2.34
CA LEU A 192 -7.78 -10.02 2.24
C LEU A 192 -8.50 -8.73 2.61
N SER A 193 -7.86 -7.91 3.46
CA SER A 193 -8.29 -6.54 3.76
C SER A 193 -7.19 -5.54 3.44
N LEU A 194 -7.52 -4.52 2.65
CA LEU A 194 -6.61 -3.43 2.31
C LEU A 194 -7.13 -2.14 2.96
N PHE A 195 -6.26 -1.36 3.61
CA PHE A 195 -6.73 -0.10 4.18
C PHE A 195 -5.72 1.04 4.16
N THR A 196 -6.25 2.26 4.13
CA THR A 196 -5.49 3.50 4.29
C THR A 196 -6.24 4.54 5.10
N CYS A 197 -5.53 5.46 5.76
CA CYS A 197 -6.14 6.59 6.46
C CYS A 197 -6.75 7.58 5.46
N THR A 198 -7.89 8.19 5.76
CA THR A 198 -8.43 9.31 4.96
C THR A 198 -7.57 10.57 5.10
N LEU A 199 -7.71 11.53 4.17
CA LEU A 199 -6.93 12.78 4.16
C LEU A 199 -7.12 13.63 5.44
N ASP A 200 -8.27 13.49 6.10
CA ASP A 200 -8.56 14.16 7.38
C ASP A 200 -8.10 13.34 8.61
N GLY A 201 -7.56 12.13 8.40
CA GLY A 201 -7.08 11.22 9.44
C GLY A 201 -8.19 10.64 10.34
N LYS A 202 -9.46 10.95 10.04
CA LYS A 202 -10.60 10.62 10.91
C LYS A 202 -11.25 9.29 10.57
N ASN A 203 -11.02 8.78 9.37
CA ASN A 203 -11.56 7.52 8.89
C ASN A 203 -10.45 6.73 8.21
N ARG A 204 -10.74 5.48 7.89
CA ARG A 204 -9.91 4.60 7.10
C ARG A 204 -10.77 4.07 5.96
N VAL A 205 -10.28 4.21 4.74
CA VAL A 205 -10.88 3.51 3.60
C VAL A 205 -10.40 2.07 3.71
N THR A 206 -11.34 1.14 3.80
CA THR A 206 -11.07 -0.30 3.93
C THR A 206 -11.75 -1.02 2.78
N VAL A 207 -10.98 -1.84 2.07
CA VAL A 207 -11.45 -2.69 0.98
C VAL A 207 -11.39 -4.12 1.48
N ARG A 208 -12.52 -4.82 1.41
CA ARG A 208 -12.67 -6.21 1.79
C ARG A 208 -12.70 -7.08 0.56
N CYS A 209 -11.93 -8.15 0.55
CA CYS A 209 -11.86 -9.06 -0.57
C CYS A 209 -12.14 -10.51 -0.15
N GLU A 210 -12.76 -11.24 -1.06
CA GLU A 210 -13.01 -12.67 -0.96
C GLU A 210 -12.11 -13.42 -1.95
N VAL A 211 -11.79 -14.68 -1.65
CA VAL A 211 -10.97 -15.52 -2.54
C VAL A 211 -11.70 -15.76 -3.85
N SER A 212 -11.02 -15.56 -4.96
CA SER A 212 -11.49 -15.84 -6.32
C SER A 212 -10.72 -16.97 -7.00
N GLY A 213 -9.46 -17.19 -6.62
CA GLY A 213 -8.58 -18.20 -7.24
C GLY A 213 -7.22 -18.31 -6.55
N ARG A 214 -6.48 -19.38 -6.81
CA ARG A 214 -5.10 -19.60 -6.34
C ARG A 214 -4.31 -20.36 -7.41
N THR A 215 -3.10 -19.91 -7.70
CA THR A 215 -2.18 -20.53 -8.67
C THR A 215 -0.76 -20.50 -8.10
N SER A 216 0.03 -21.56 -8.24
CA SER A 216 1.43 -21.61 -7.76
C SER A 216 2.43 -21.41 -8.90
N CYS A 217 3.56 -20.75 -8.62
CA CYS A 217 4.70 -20.69 -9.56
C CYS A 217 5.52 -21.98 -9.47
N GLU A 218 5.93 -22.53 -10.60
CA GLU A 218 6.90 -23.63 -10.67
C GLU A 218 8.30 -23.16 -10.26
N ARG A 219 9.10 -24.09 -9.71
CA ARG A 219 10.46 -23.86 -9.20
C ARG A 219 11.52 -24.21 -10.23
#